data_AF-A0A3C0BVQ0-F1
#
_entry.id   AF-A0A3C0BVQ0-F1
#
_cell.length_a   1.000
_cell.length_b   1.000
_cell.length_c   1.000
_cell.angle_alpha   90.00
_cell.angle_beta   90.00
_cell.angle_gamma   90.00
#
_symmetry.space_group_name_H-M   'P 1'
#
loop_
_entity.id
_entity.type
_entity.pdbx_description
1 polymer ?
#
loop_
_entity_poly.entity_id
_entity_poly.type
_entity_poly.pdbx_seq_one_letter_code
_entity_poly.pdbx_strand_id
1 'polypeptide(L)'
;LTSTLPASSGEGTPGRGLKDFIRAQVERRWNLDLATLGDSEFTVPIHVKMTKDGVVLKAEIVNSSRSNDPAYREIAVSARNAVTLSSPIALPPGNYQDVMDMVLELNPRDTLR
;
A
#
# COMPACT_ATOMS: atom_id res chain seq x y z
N LEU A 1 -28.18 -22.01 10.54
CA LEU A 1 -27.40 -22.42 9.36
C LEU A 1 -25.95 -22.07 9.65
N THR A 2 -25.17 -23.08 10.00
CA THR A 2 -23.76 -22.97 10.38
C THR A 2 -22.93 -22.59 9.16
N SER A 3 -22.32 -21.40 9.16
CA SER A 3 -21.16 -21.15 8.29
C SER A 3 -19.91 -21.48 9.08
N THR A 4 -19.48 -22.72 8.91
CA THR A 4 -18.08 -23.11 9.09
C THR A 4 -17.26 -22.39 8.03
N LEU A 5 -16.23 -21.66 8.45
CA LEU A 5 -15.14 -21.25 7.55
C LEU A 5 -13.87 -21.94 8.08
N PRO A 6 -13.12 -22.62 7.20
CA PRO A 6 -11.94 -23.37 7.59
C PRO A 6 -10.76 -22.45 7.86
N ALA A 7 -9.82 -22.98 8.64
CA ALA A 7 -8.54 -22.39 8.95
C ALA A 7 -7.85 -21.80 7.71
N SER A 8 -7.40 -20.54 7.83
CA SER A 8 -6.32 -20.05 6.99
C SER A 8 -5.10 -19.89 7.89
N SER A 9 -4.10 -20.68 7.58
CA SER A 9 -2.78 -20.75 8.17
C SER A 9 -2.23 -19.38 8.58
N GLY A 10 -1.57 -19.37 9.73
CA GLY A 10 -0.72 -18.26 10.17
C GLY A 10 0.42 -18.05 9.19
N GLU A 11 0.14 -17.35 8.11
CA GLU A 11 1.13 -16.58 7.38
C GLU A 11 1.09 -15.20 8.03
N GLY A 12 2.23 -14.64 8.42
CA GLY A 12 2.38 -13.35 9.11
C GLY A 12 1.97 -12.14 8.25
N THR A 13 0.89 -12.29 7.47
CA THR A 13 0.22 -11.24 6.74
C THR A 13 -0.19 -10.20 7.77
N PRO A 14 0.31 -8.96 7.64
CA PRO A 14 -0.10 -7.89 8.53
C PRO A 14 -1.63 -7.85 8.52
N GLY A 15 -2.22 -7.89 9.73
CA GLY A 15 -3.66 -8.00 9.90
C GLY A 15 -4.36 -6.99 8.98
N ARG A 16 -5.51 -7.35 8.41
CA ARG A 16 -6.24 -6.53 7.43
C ARG A 16 -6.33 -5.05 7.83
N GLY A 17 -6.46 -4.76 9.12
CA GLY A 17 -6.45 -3.39 9.66
C GLY A 17 -5.12 -2.64 9.55
N LEU A 18 -3.97 -3.30 9.67
CA LEU A 18 -2.67 -2.64 9.53
C LEU A 18 -2.41 -2.18 8.10
N LYS A 19 -2.67 -3.05 7.13
CA LYS A 19 -2.53 -2.73 5.70
C LYS A 19 -3.39 -1.52 5.33
N ASP A 20 -4.63 -1.49 5.83
CA ASP A 20 -5.57 -0.40 5.64
C ASP A 20 -5.08 0.89 6.31
N PHE A 21 -4.53 0.80 7.53
CA PHE A 21 -3.97 1.95 8.24
C PHE A 21 -2.77 2.57 7.51
N ILE A 22 -1.84 1.72 7.06
CA ILE A 22 -0.69 2.11 6.26
C ILE A 22 -1.17 2.76 4.96
N ARG A 23 -2.08 2.10 4.25
CA ARG A 23 -2.65 2.60 3.00
C ARG A 23 -3.24 4.00 3.20
N ALA A 24 -4.10 4.18 4.20
CA ALA A 24 -4.72 5.47 4.50
C ALA A 24 -3.69 6.56 4.85
N GLN A 25 -2.62 6.23 5.58
CA GLN A 25 -1.53 7.21 5.84
C GLN A 25 -0.82 7.62 4.56
N VAL A 26 -0.51 6.65 3.70
CA VAL A 26 0.14 6.88 2.41
C VAL A 26 -0.75 7.70 1.50
N GLU A 27 -2.02 7.36 1.37
CA GLU A 27 -3.00 8.09 0.56
C GLU A 27 -3.16 9.55 1.01
N ARG A 28 -3.17 9.81 2.32
CA ARG A 28 -3.23 11.18 2.85
C ARG A 28 -1.98 12.00 2.52
N ARG A 29 -0.82 11.37 2.36
CA ARG A 29 0.42 12.02 1.93
C ARG A 29 0.57 12.07 0.42
N TRP A 30 -0.16 11.22 -0.29
CA TRP A 30 -0.08 11.08 -1.72
C TRP A 30 -0.93 12.14 -2.40
N ASN A 31 -0.36 13.33 -2.57
CA ASN A 31 -1.02 14.42 -3.28
C ASN A 31 -0.80 14.26 -4.79
N LEU A 32 -1.63 13.44 -5.44
CA LEU A 32 -1.58 13.25 -6.88
C LEU A 32 -2.71 14.00 -7.58
N ASP A 33 -2.39 14.65 -8.70
CA ASP A 33 -3.37 15.44 -9.45
C ASP A 33 -4.25 14.51 -10.28
N LEU A 34 -5.32 13.99 -9.66
CA LEU A 34 -6.25 13.05 -10.30
C LEU A 34 -6.93 13.63 -11.54
N ALA A 35 -7.01 14.96 -11.65
CA ALA A 35 -7.57 15.63 -12.80
C ALA A 35 -6.79 15.30 -14.10
N THR A 36 -5.49 14.97 -14.00
CA THR A 36 -4.69 14.52 -15.15
C THR A 36 -4.87 13.04 -15.50
N LEU A 37 -5.39 12.22 -14.58
CA LEU A 37 -5.51 10.77 -14.76
C LEU A 37 -6.83 10.30 -15.39
N GLY A 38 -7.85 11.17 -15.42
CA GLY A 38 -9.17 10.83 -15.92
C GLY A 38 -9.87 9.75 -15.07
N ASP A 39 -10.83 9.04 -15.66
CA ASP A 39 -11.67 8.05 -14.95
C ASP A 39 -11.08 6.62 -14.92
N SER A 40 -9.81 6.45 -15.30
CA SER A 40 -9.21 5.11 -15.31
C SER A 40 -8.92 4.59 -13.90
N GLU A 41 -9.33 3.35 -13.65
CA GLU A 41 -8.96 2.59 -12.45
C GLU A 41 -7.48 2.22 -12.53
N PHE A 42 -6.64 2.94 -11.78
CA PHE A 42 -5.21 2.65 -11.67
C PHE A 42 -4.92 1.94 -10.35
N THR A 43 -4.68 0.64 -10.41
CA THR A 43 -4.18 -0.11 -9.26
C THR A 43 -2.68 -0.28 -9.38
N VAL A 44 -1.94 0.39 -8.50
CA VAL A 44 -0.48 0.27 -8.42
C VAL A 44 -0.12 -0.63 -7.24
N PRO A 45 0.21 -1.92 -7.47
CA PRO A 45 0.80 -2.76 -6.44
C PRO A 45 2.23 -2.30 -6.13
N ILE A 46 2.47 -1.92 -4.88
CA ILE A 46 3.79 -1.56 -4.36
C ILE A 46 4.18 -2.55 -3.28
N HIS A 47 5.30 -3.24 -3.49
CA HIS A 47 5.92 -4.04 -2.46
C HIS A 47 6.61 -3.11 -1.46
N VAL A 48 6.13 -3.12 -0.23
CA VAL A 48 6.69 -2.34 0.87
C VAL A 48 7.25 -3.28 1.92
N LYS A 49 8.50 -3.01 2.34
CA LYS A 49 9.13 -3.60 3.50
C LYS A 49 9.32 -2.53 4.55
N MET A 50 8.89 -2.79 5.77
CA MET A 50 9.02 -1.86 6.89
C MET A 50 9.34 -2.60 8.19
N THR A 51 9.82 -1.89 9.20
CA THR A 51 10.01 -2.46 10.53
C THR A 51 8.72 -2.41 11.35
N LYS A 52 8.66 -3.17 12.45
CA LYS A 52 7.62 -3.04 13.49
C LYS A 52 7.51 -1.64 14.13
N ASP A 53 8.51 -0.78 13.92
CA ASP A 53 8.55 0.61 14.39
C ASP A 53 7.96 1.58 13.35
N GLY A 54 7.47 1.08 12.21
CA GLY A 54 6.85 1.89 11.15
C GLY A 54 7.84 2.50 10.17
N VAL A 55 9.12 2.15 10.26
CA VAL A 55 10.16 2.67 9.38
C VAL A 55 10.15 1.91 8.06
N VAL A 56 9.94 2.61 6.94
CA VAL A 56 9.98 2.00 5.61
C VAL A 56 11.43 1.66 5.27
N LEU A 57 11.72 0.36 5.15
CA LEU A 57 13.01 -0.18 4.74
C LEU A 57 13.15 -0.21 3.22
N LYS A 58 12.06 -0.56 2.51
CA LYS A 58 12.06 -0.68 1.05
C LYS A 58 10.67 -0.42 0.47
N ALA A 59 10.62 0.24 -0.67
CA ALA A 59 9.40 0.40 -1.47
C ALA A 59 9.73 0.18 -2.95
N GLU A 60 9.14 -0.85 -3.55
CA GLU A 60 9.35 -1.28 -4.93
C GLU A 60 8.02 -1.38 -5.67
N ILE A 61 7.95 -0.79 -6.85
CA ILE A 61 6.77 -0.89 -7.72
C ILE A 61 6.76 -2.30 -8.31
N VAL A 62 5.65 -3.03 -8.14
CA VAL A 62 5.48 -4.33 -8.78
C VAL A 62 5.16 -4.10 -10.25
N ASN A 63 6.06 -4.59 -11.11
CA ASN A 63 5.93 -4.43 -12.56
C ASN A 63 4.75 -5.25 -13.08
N SER A 64 3.71 -4.56 -13.55
CA SER A 64 2.54 -5.14 -14.21
C SER A 64 2.57 -4.81 -15.72
N SER A 65 1.75 -5.46 -16.55
CA SER A 65 1.73 -5.19 -18.01
C SER A 65 1.39 -3.73 -18.36
N ARG A 66 0.76 -3.00 -17.42
CA ARG A 66 0.47 -1.56 -17.50
C ARG A 66 1.71 -0.67 -17.28
N SER A 67 2.84 -1.21 -16.81
CA SER A 67 4.05 -0.42 -16.52
C SER A 67 4.74 0.17 -17.74
N ASN A 68 4.36 -0.28 -18.94
CA ASN A 68 4.81 0.33 -20.18
C ASN A 68 4.13 1.67 -20.46
N ASP A 69 3.02 1.95 -19.78
CA ASP A 69 2.30 3.21 -19.93
C ASP A 69 3.02 4.32 -19.14
N PRO A 70 3.40 5.43 -19.79
CA PRO A 70 4.12 6.52 -19.12
C PRO A 70 3.29 7.11 -17.97
N ALA A 71 1.97 7.26 -18.15
CA ALA A 71 1.09 7.78 -17.11
C ALA A 71 1.07 6.84 -15.90
N TYR A 72 0.94 5.53 -16.12
CA TYR A 72 1.01 4.55 -15.03
C TYR A 72 2.35 4.62 -14.28
N ARG A 73 3.47 4.75 -15.01
CA ARG A 73 4.79 4.84 -14.39
C ARG A 73 4.93 6.08 -13.52
N GLU A 74 4.43 7.23 -13.96
CA GLU A 74 4.43 8.46 -13.17
C GLU A 74 3.63 8.31 -11.87
N ILE A 75 2.41 7.75 -11.95
CA ILE A 75 1.57 7.43 -10.80
C ILE A 75 2.31 6.50 -9.85
N ALA A 76 2.90 5.43 -10.38
CA ALA A 76 3.57 4.41 -9.58
C ALA A 76 4.81 4.94 -8.86
N VAL A 77 5.60 5.78 -9.54
CA VAL A 77 6.74 6.48 -8.94
C VAL A 77 6.28 7.42 -7.84
N SER A 78 5.20 8.17 -8.07
CA SER A 78 4.65 9.08 -7.06
C SER A 78 4.09 8.33 -5.84
N ALA A 79 3.37 7.22 -6.06
CA ALA A 79 2.87 6.34 -5.01
C ALA A 79 4.02 5.78 -4.15
N ARG A 80 5.09 5.29 -4.79
CA ARG A 80 6.30 4.83 -4.10
C ARG A 80 6.92 5.96 -3.26
N ASN A 81 6.97 7.17 -3.80
CA ASN A 81 7.50 8.32 -3.09
C ASN A 81 6.62 8.65 -1.88
N ALA A 82 5.29 8.61 -2.02
CA ALA A 82 4.35 8.83 -0.92
C ALA A 82 4.52 7.80 0.20
N VAL A 83 4.75 6.51 -0.13
CA VAL A 83 5.08 5.48 0.87
C VAL A 83 6.34 5.88 1.64
N THR A 84 7.39 6.28 0.93
CA THR A 84 8.68 6.65 1.53
C THR A 84 8.55 7.90 2.39
N LEU A 85 7.77 8.90 1.93
CA LEU A 85 7.48 10.15 2.65
C LEU A 85 6.57 9.95 3.86
N SER A 86 5.76 8.89 3.86
CA SER A 86 4.92 8.53 5.01
C SER A 86 5.71 7.86 6.12
N SER A 87 6.98 7.54 5.89
CA SER A 87 7.87 7.02 6.93
C SER A 87 8.27 8.11 7.93
N PRO A 88 8.20 7.86 9.24
CA PRO A 88 7.73 6.62 9.87
C PRO A 88 6.19 6.57 9.93
N ILE A 89 5.63 5.42 9.57
CA ILE A 89 4.20 5.18 9.60
C ILE A 89 3.78 4.86 11.03
N ALA A 90 2.78 5.58 11.55
CA ALA A 90 2.24 5.30 12.88
C ALA A 90 1.54 3.94 12.88
N LEU A 91 2.15 2.94 13.52
CA LEU A 91 1.56 1.61 13.67
C LEU A 91 0.75 1.54 14.98
N PRO A 92 -0.49 1.03 14.95
CA PRO A 92 -1.27 0.82 16.18
C PRO A 92 -0.59 -0.24 17.06
N PRO A 93 -0.83 -0.25 18.38
CA PRO A 93 -0.23 -1.25 19.26
C PRO A 93 -0.66 -2.67 18.84
N GLY A 94 0.31 -3.52 18.53
CA GLY A 94 0.08 -4.87 18.06
C GLY A 94 1.38 -5.68 17.99
N ASN A 95 1.24 -7.01 17.85
CA ASN A 95 2.37 -7.90 17.64
C ASN A 95 2.74 -7.91 16.16
N TYR A 96 3.74 -7.13 15.80
CA TYR A 96 4.32 -7.11 14.46
C TYR A 96 5.64 -7.88 14.41
N GLN A 97 5.95 -8.42 13.23
CA GLN A 97 7.26 -9.02 12.95
C GLN A 97 8.33 -7.92 12.90
N ASP A 98 9.58 -8.22 13.28
CA ASP A 98 10.69 -7.26 13.23
C ASP A 98 10.80 -6.57 11.86
N VAL A 99 10.60 -7.35 10.80
CA VAL A 99 10.45 -6.86 9.43
C VAL A 99 9.12 -7.36 8.88
N MET A 100 8.31 -6.43 8.40
CA MET A 100 7.04 -6.67 7.74
C MET A 100 7.22 -6.46 6.24
N ASP A 101 6.95 -7.49 5.45
CA ASP A 101 6.86 -7.38 4.00
C ASP A 101 5.40 -7.54 3.55
N MET A 102 4.94 -6.61 2.71
CA MET A 102 3.59 -6.65 2.18
C MET A 102 3.48 -5.93 0.84
N VAL A 103 2.54 -6.39 0.02
CA VAL A 103 2.14 -5.66 -1.18
C VAL A 103 0.94 -4.78 -0.83
N LEU A 104 1.09 -3.48 -1.04
CA LEU A 104 0.04 -2.49 -0.93
C LEU A 104 -0.48 -2.17 -2.32
N GLU A 105 -1.79 -2.34 -2.50
CA GLU A 105 -2.48 -1.85 -3.69
C GLU A 105 -2.93 -0.43 -3.40
N LEU A 106 -2.29 0.53 -4.08
CA LEU A 106 -2.60 1.94 -3.99
C LEU A 106 -3.42 2.35 -5.21
N ASN A 107 -4.57 2.99 -4.93
CA ASN A 107 -5.44 3.53 -5.96
C ASN A 107 -5.53 5.05 -5.77
N PRO A 108 -5.17 5.86 -6.77
CA PRO A 108 -5.15 7.31 -6.63
C PRO A 108 -6.57 7.86 -6.37
N ARG A 109 -7.62 7.15 -6.81
CA ARG A 109 -9.03 7.49 -6.52
C ARG A 109 -9.41 7.38 -5.04
N ASP A 110 -8.71 6.57 -4.23
CA ASP A 110 -9.05 6.41 -2.80
C ASP A 110 -8.71 7.68 -1.99
N THR A 111 -7.86 8.56 -2.53
CA THR A 111 -7.50 9.84 -1.91
C THR A 111 -8.67 10.84 -1.84
N LEU A 112 -9.79 10.60 -2.54
CA LEU A 112 -10.96 11.48 -2.59
C LEU A 112 -12.01 11.21 -1.48
N ARG A 113 -11.78 10.25 -0.59
CA ARG A 113 -12.78 9.81 0.40
C ARG A 113 -12.85 10.69 1.64
#